data_AF-A0A6C0FSI6-F1
#
_entry.id   AF-A0A6C0FSI6-F1
#
_cell.length_a   1.000
_cell.length_b   1.000
_cell.length_c   1.000
_cell.angle_alpha   90.00
_cell.angle_beta   90.00
_cell.angle_gamma   90.00
#
_symmetry.space_group_name_H-M   'P 1'
#
loop_
_entity.id
_entity.type
_entity.pdbx_description
1 polymer ?
#
loop_
_entity_poly.entity_id
_entity_poly.type
_entity_poly.pdbx_seq_one_letter_code
_entity_poly.pdbx_strand_id
1 'polypeptide(L)'
;MAGRGGRRRALTGAAVGAVLVGAVLVVAGASPSAAAAEPPPTLCSDIPGSSLVEQSVEGDLVVDVDCWIFRGTVHGDVTVLAGATFSVGRASVDGDAEVAGRLELGDSRVRGDVTLTSRDTASLKIWVGDGAGGSVDGDVTGEAVDVSLEAARLWGTYDVEVRDATRVRGRSELMGPAAVTGGRLLVHGATFYGGLTSTGSGDVLVCGATVAGDLRVTGLTDFASIGAEPRRDQRDCYVLVTGSLVLVDNPHSVDLGYVAVAHDLVCTGNTGPRGVTGTSWTEVHGDRTGQCVR
;
A
#
# COMPACT_ATOMS: atom_id res chain seq x y z
N MET A 1 -54.40 10.86 11.63
CA MET A 1 -54.26 10.18 12.93
C MET A 1 -52.78 10.17 13.26
N ALA A 2 -52.20 11.21 13.87
CA ALA A 2 -52.24 11.59 15.28
C ALA A 2 -51.75 10.46 16.21
N GLY A 3 -50.48 10.55 16.64
CA GLY A 3 -49.88 9.66 17.64
C GLY A 3 -48.56 10.22 18.18
N ARG A 4 -48.67 11.18 19.10
CA ARG A 4 -47.58 11.72 19.94
C ARG A 4 -47.15 10.73 21.03
N GLY A 5 -45.92 10.86 21.50
CA GLY A 5 -45.46 10.46 22.85
C GLY A 5 -44.15 9.66 22.79
N GLY A 6 -42.98 10.13 23.21
CA GLY A 6 -42.68 11.02 24.33
C GLY A 6 -42.38 10.18 25.57
N ARG A 7 -41.10 10.05 25.95
CA ARG A 7 -40.66 9.90 27.36
C ARG A 7 -39.15 10.08 27.50
N ARG A 8 -38.81 11.25 28.05
CA ARG A 8 -37.55 11.55 28.73
C ARG A 8 -37.46 10.69 30.00
N ARG A 9 -36.26 10.20 30.33
CA ARG A 9 -35.88 9.92 31.73
C ARG A 9 -34.49 10.47 31.99
N ALA A 10 -34.48 11.57 32.74
CA ALA A 10 -33.34 12.02 33.51
C ALA A 10 -33.22 11.14 34.76
N LEU A 11 -32.00 10.77 35.14
CA LEU A 11 -31.67 10.27 36.47
C LEU A 11 -30.49 11.10 36.99
N THR A 12 -30.87 12.11 37.76
CA THR A 12 -30.07 12.76 38.80
C THR A 12 -29.78 11.76 39.92
N GLY A 13 -28.52 11.67 40.35
CA GLY A 13 -28.11 10.95 41.54
C GLY A 13 -26.79 11.50 42.05
N ALA A 14 -26.88 12.41 43.01
CA ALA A 14 -25.74 12.96 43.74
C ALA A 14 -25.29 11.99 44.84
N ALA A 15 -23.98 11.88 45.04
CA ALA A 15 -23.40 11.45 46.32
C ALA A 15 -22.04 12.15 46.50
N VAL A 16 -22.08 13.23 47.27
CA VAL A 16 -20.90 13.92 47.80
C VAL A 16 -20.43 13.13 49.01
N GLY A 17 -19.28 12.48 48.89
CA GLY A 17 -18.57 11.83 49.99
C GLY A 17 -17.20 12.47 50.16
N ALA A 18 -17.12 13.49 51.03
CA ALA A 18 -15.86 14.09 51.42
C ALA A 18 -15.21 13.21 52.51
N VAL A 19 -14.11 12.55 52.16
CA VAL A 19 -13.22 11.88 53.13
C VAL A 19 -11.90 12.65 53.15
N LEU A 20 -11.72 13.44 54.21
CA LEU A 20 -10.48 14.07 54.61
C LEU A 20 -9.60 13.01 55.29
N VAL A 21 -8.52 12.58 54.62
CA VAL A 21 -7.45 11.80 55.26
C VAL A 21 -6.09 12.35 54.86
N GLY A 22 -5.44 12.94 55.88
CA GLY A 22 -3.99 13.04 56.10
C GLY A 22 -3.06 13.18 54.91
N ALA A 23 -2.67 14.41 54.60
CA ALA A 23 -1.47 14.69 53.82
C ALA A 23 -0.23 14.38 54.69
N VAL A 24 0.37 13.20 54.48
CA VAL A 24 1.77 12.95 54.86
C VAL A 24 2.63 13.56 53.76
N LEU A 25 3.30 14.67 54.08
CA LEU A 25 4.35 15.26 53.25
C LEU A 25 5.56 14.33 53.23
N VAL A 26 5.56 13.35 52.33
CA VAL A 26 6.80 12.69 51.90
C VAL A 26 7.46 13.64 50.92
N VAL A 27 8.50 14.34 51.38
CA VAL A 27 9.45 15.03 50.51
C VAL A 27 10.27 13.94 49.81
N ALA A 28 9.67 13.28 48.83
CA ALA A 28 10.38 12.46 47.88
C ALA A 28 11.20 13.44 47.04
N GLY A 29 12.50 13.51 47.31
CA GLY A 29 13.45 14.13 46.40
C GLY A 29 13.33 13.42 45.07
N ALA A 30 12.52 13.99 44.17
CA ALA A 30 12.51 13.62 42.77
C ALA A 30 13.89 14.02 42.23
N SER A 31 14.84 13.09 42.31
CA SER A 31 16.00 13.11 41.44
C SER A 31 15.44 13.33 40.04
N PRO A 32 15.85 14.39 39.32
CA PRO A 32 15.42 14.54 37.94
C PRO A 32 15.82 13.23 37.24
N SER A 33 14.82 12.44 36.80
CA SER A 33 15.06 11.40 35.83
C SER A 33 15.63 12.12 34.63
N ALA A 34 16.95 12.13 34.53
CA ALA A 34 17.63 12.46 33.30
C ALA A 34 17.05 11.48 32.29
N ALA A 35 16.18 11.97 31.41
CA ALA A 35 15.78 11.22 30.23
C ALA A 35 17.08 10.77 29.60
N ALA A 36 17.34 9.45 29.64
CA ALA A 36 18.50 8.90 28.98
C ALA A 36 18.38 9.34 27.53
N ALA A 37 19.34 10.14 27.06
CA ALA A 37 19.36 10.58 25.68
C ALA A 37 19.31 9.31 24.82
N GLU A 38 18.42 9.29 23.83
CA GLU A 38 18.37 8.19 22.88
C GLU A 38 19.77 8.04 22.25
N PRO A 39 20.27 6.79 22.12
CA PRO A 39 21.53 6.57 21.47
C PRO A 39 21.48 7.14 20.06
N PRO A 40 22.60 7.70 19.55
CA PRO A 40 22.64 8.18 18.18
C PRO A 40 22.36 7.01 17.21
N PRO A 41 21.74 7.28 16.06
CA PRO A 41 21.46 6.24 15.07
C PRO A 41 22.76 5.61 14.55
N THR A 42 22.69 4.34 14.19
CA THR A 42 23.80 3.63 13.54
C THR A 42 23.84 4.03 12.06
N LEU A 43 25.01 4.40 11.54
CA LEU A 43 25.20 4.65 10.10
C LEU A 43 25.68 3.39 9.39
N CYS A 44 25.18 3.11 8.19
CA CYS A 44 25.67 2.00 7.38
C CYS A 44 27.13 2.16 6.94
N SER A 45 27.62 3.40 6.82
CA SER A 45 29.05 3.68 6.59
C SER A 45 29.97 3.21 7.71
N ASP A 46 29.44 3.15 8.95
CA ASP A 46 30.22 2.77 10.14
C ASP A 46 30.30 1.25 10.32
N ILE A 47 29.47 0.50 9.58
CA ILE A 47 29.46 -0.96 9.56
C ILE A 47 30.55 -1.45 8.60
N PRO A 48 31.53 -2.25 9.04
CA PRO A 48 32.58 -2.77 8.17
C PRO A 48 32.02 -3.52 6.94
N GLY A 49 32.30 -3.00 5.76
CA GLY A 49 31.85 -3.57 4.49
C GLY A 49 30.36 -3.32 4.18
N SER A 50 29.67 -2.50 4.97
CA SER A 50 28.26 -2.11 4.78
C SER A 50 27.32 -3.31 4.63
N SER A 51 27.68 -4.42 5.29
CA SER A 51 26.95 -5.68 5.24
C SER A 51 26.81 -6.25 6.64
N LEU A 52 25.57 -6.54 7.02
CA LEU A 52 25.22 -7.20 8.27
C LEU A 52 24.73 -8.61 7.95
N VAL A 53 25.55 -9.61 8.24
CA VAL A 53 25.17 -11.02 8.07
C VAL A 53 25.02 -11.64 9.44
N GLU A 54 23.83 -12.18 9.72
CA GLU A 54 23.51 -12.85 11.00
C GLU A 54 23.80 -11.97 12.23
N GLN A 55 23.60 -10.66 12.06
CA GLN A 55 23.82 -9.62 13.07
C GLN A 55 22.60 -8.71 13.15
N SER A 56 22.38 -8.14 14.34
CA SER A 56 21.31 -7.18 14.59
C SER A 56 21.86 -5.78 14.86
N VAL A 57 21.07 -4.77 14.52
CA VAL A 57 21.28 -3.36 14.91
C VAL A 57 20.29 -3.05 16.03
N GLU A 58 20.79 -2.53 17.14
CA GLU A 58 19.96 -2.03 18.24
C GLU A 58 19.70 -0.53 18.04
N GLY A 59 18.44 -0.13 17.97
CA GLY A 59 18.04 1.23 17.63
C GLY A 59 18.01 1.48 16.12
N ASP A 60 17.98 2.76 15.77
CA ASP A 60 17.73 3.21 14.40
C ASP A 60 18.94 3.02 13.48
N LEU A 61 18.67 2.78 12.21
CA LEU A 61 19.66 2.61 11.15
C LEU A 61 19.47 3.68 10.07
N VAL A 62 20.52 4.43 9.80
CA VAL A 62 20.58 5.35 8.65
C VAL A 62 21.43 4.72 7.57
N VAL A 63 20.81 4.48 6.42
CA VAL A 63 21.43 3.92 5.22
C VAL A 63 21.90 5.06 4.34
N ASP A 64 23.13 5.49 4.58
CA ASP A 64 23.82 6.61 3.92
C ASP A 64 24.75 6.19 2.78
N VAL A 65 25.02 4.89 2.68
CA VAL A 65 25.71 4.20 1.60
C VAL A 65 24.94 2.93 1.26
N ASP A 66 25.25 2.28 0.13
CA ASP A 66 24.68 0.97 -0.18
C ASP A 66 24.94 -0.01 0.97
N CYS A 67 23.87 -0.61 1.47
CA CYS A 67 23.88 -1.38 2.69
C CYS A 67 23.01 -2.62 2.54
N TRP A 68 23.50 -3.74 3.05
CA TRP A 68 22.79 -5.01 2.96
C TRP A 68 22.71 -5.70 4.31
N ILE A 69 21.50 -6.07 4.73
CA ILE A 69 21.28 -6.97 5.86
C ILE A 69 20.78 -8.33 5.38
N PHE A 70 21.38 -9.40 5.88
CA PHE A 70 20.99 -10.78 5.60
C PHE A 70 20.85 -11.59 6.89
N ARG A 71 19.68 -12.20 7.12
CA ARG A 71 19.38 -12.99 8.33
C ARG A 71 19.63 -12.23 9.65
N GLY A 72 19.42 -10.91 9.62
CA GLY A 72 19.56 -10.03 10.77
C GLY A 72 18.25 -9.33 11.13
N THR A 73 18.31 -8.48 12.15
CA THR A 73 17.19 -7.64 12.56
C THR A 73 17.65 -6.21 12.83
N VAL A 74 16.91 -5.21 12.38
CA VAL A 74 17.03 -3.84 12.88
C VAL A 74 15.94 -3.62 13.93
N HIS A 75 16.33 -3.38 15.18
CA HIS A 75 15.43 -3.13 16.31
C HIS A 75 15.17 -1.63 16.49
N GLY A 76 14.69 -0.99 15.43
CA GLY A 76 14.41 0.44 15.36
C GLY A 76 13.97 0.82 13.96
N ASP A 77 13.92 2.12 13.71
CA ASP A 77 13.50 2.67 12.43
C ASP A 77 14.65 2.69 11.42
N VAL A 78 14.31 2.68 10.14
CA VAL A 78 15.28 2.74 9.05
C VAL A 78 15.06 4.00 8.23
N THR A 79 16.10 4.78 8.02
CA THR A 79 16.10 5.90 7.07
C THR A 79 17.03 5.60 5.91
N VAL A 80 16.51 5.50 4.68
CA VAL A 80 17.30 5.27 3.47
C VAL A 80 17.51 6.59 2.73
N LEU A 81 18.74 7.11 2.75
CA LEU A 81 19.06 8.38 2.12
C LEU A 81 19.04 8.30 0.59
N ALA A 82 18.80 9.44 -0.05
CA ALA A 82 18.81 9.54 -1.51
C ALA A 82 20.16 9.08 -2.08
N GLY A 83 20.11 8.22 -3.10
CA GLY A 83 21.30 7.64 -3.73
C GLY A 83 21.85 6.38 -3.05
N ALA A 84 21.38 6.03 -1.85
CA ALA A 84 21.72 4.77 -1.19
C ALA A 84 20.67 3.68 -1.48
N THR A 85 21.13 2.43 -1.47
CA THR A 85 20.28 1.24 -1.55
C THR A 85 20.36 0.45 -0.24
N PHE A 86 19.20 0.19 0.37
CA PHE A 86 19.08 -0.77 1.46
C PHE A 86 18.46 -2.08 0.96
N SER A 87 19.27 -3.14 0.93
CA SER A 87 18.78 -4.48 0.65
C SER A 87 18.55 -5.24 1.95
N VAL A 88 17.38 -5.86 2.09
CA VAL A 88 16.98 -6.65 3.25
C VAL A 88 16.67 -8.06 2.74
N GLY A 89 17.48 -9.04 3.14
CA GLY A 89 17.37 -10.43 2.70
C GLY A 89 17.14 -11.38 3.86
N ARG A 90 16.00 -12.07 3.91
CA ARG A 90 15.64 -12.97 5.02
C ARG A 90 15.81 -12.33 6.40
N ALA A 91 15.53 -11.04 6.50
CA ALA A 91 15.78 -10.21 7.67
C ALA A 91 14.51 -9.42 8.03
N SER A 92 14.50 -8.78 9.20
CA SER A 92 13.39 -7.91 9.61
C SER A 92 13.82 -6.53 10.06
N VAL A 93 12.92 -5.57 9.84
CA VAL A 93 12.95 -4.24 10.44
C VAL A 93 11.78 -4.19 11.41
N ASP A 94 12.08 -3.99 12.69
CA ASP A 94 11.12 -3.96 13.80
C ASP A 94 10.63 -2.53 14.12
N GLY A 95 10.69 -1.65 13.12
CA GLY A 95 10.21 -0.26 13.15
C GLY A 95 9.69 0.17 11.77
N ASP A 96 9.61 1.47 11.57
CA ASP A 96 9.20 2.12 10.33
C ASP A 96 10.38 2.27 9.36
N ALA A 97 10.09 2.49 8.08
CA ALA A 97 11.09 2.78 7.06
C ALA A 97 10.75 4.06 6.29
N GLU A 98 11.61 5.07 6.40
CA GLU A 98 11.57 6.28 5.57
C GLU A 98 12.56 6.14 4.40
N VAL A 99 12.09 6.27 3.17
CA VAL A 99 12.87 5.88 1.97
C VAL A 99 12.93 7.02 0.97
N ALA A 100 14.07 7.72 0.94
CA ALA A 100 14.43 8.67 -0.12
C ALA A 100 15.28 8.01 -1.23
N GLY A 101 16.01 6.94 -0.90
CA GLY A 101 16.78 6.10 -1.83
C GLY A 101 16.02 4.86 -2.28
N ARG A 102 16.67 3.69 -2.31
CA ARG A 102 16.03 2.43 -2.71
C ARG A 102 15.92 1.47 -1.53
N LEU A 103 14.73 0.93 -1.31
CA LEU A 103 14.49 -0.19 -0.40
C LEU A 103 14.19 -1.46 -1.19
N GLU A 104 14.97 -2.52 -0.99
CA GLU A 104 14.75 -3.85 -1.57
C GLU A 104 14.47 -4.89 -0.49
N LEU A 105 13.29 -5.50 -0.48
CA LEU A 105 12.89 -6.56 0.45
C LEU A 105 12.83 -7.90 -0.28
N GLY A 106 13.77 -8.80 0.00
CA GLY A 106 13.78 -10.18 -0.46
C GLY A 106 13.54 -11.15 0.70
N ASP A 107 12.43 -11.88 0.67
CA ASP A 107 12.05 -12.81 1.76
C ASP A 107 12.09 -12.19 3.17
N SER A 108 11.76 -10.89 3.27
CA SER A 108 11.99 -10.05 4.45
C SER A 108 10.74 -9.33 4.91
N ARG A 109 10.79 -8.73 6.11
CA ARG A 109 9.63 -8.08 6.72
C ARG A 109 9.96 -6.70 7.28
N VAL A 110 9.11 -5.72 7.00
CA VAL A 110 9.03 -4.47 7.77
C VAL A 110 7.78 -4.55 8.65
N ARG A 111 7.92 -4.39 9.96
CA ARG A 111 6.78 -4.44 10.90
C ARG A 111 6.02 -3.13 11.01
N GLY A 112 6.69 -2.01 10.76
CA GLY A 112 6.08 -0.69 10.74
C GLY A 112 5.58 -0.29 9.35
N ASP A 113 5.45 1.01 9.18
CA ASP A 113 5.07 1.68 7.96
C ASP A 113 6.27 1.85 7.02
N VAL A 114 6.02 1.98 5.72
CA VAL A 114 7.02 2.38 4.72
C VAL A 114 6.57 3.68 4.07
N THR A 115 7.33 4.75 4.27
CA THR A 115 7.07 6.06 3.69
C THR A 115 8.10 6.36 2.60
N LEU A 116 7.65 6.52 1.37
CA LEU A 116 8.46 6.90 0.21
C LEU A 116 8.48 8.43 0.11
N THR A 117 9.65 9.05 0.18
CA THR A 117 9.76 10.51 0.41
C THR A 117 10.23 11.31 -0.80
N SER A 118 10.40 10.68 -1.96
CA SER A 118 10.93 11.36 -3.15
C SER A 118 10.45 10.73 -4.45
N ARG A 119 9.72 11.52 -5.24
CA ARG A 119 9.31 11.14 -6.60
C ARG A 119 10.47 10.96 -7.60
N ASP A 120 11.64 11.50 -7.28
CA ASP A 120 12.80 11.53 -8.18
C ASP A 120 13.83 10.45 -7.89
N THR A 121 13.87 9.95 -6.65
CA THR A 121 14.89 8.99 -6.21
C THR A 121 14.34 7.80 -5.44
N ALA A 122 13.18 7.92 -4.78
CA ALA A 122 12.69 6.84 -3.95
C ALA A 122 12.24 5.64 -4.80
N SER A 123 12.54 4.42 -4.36
CA SER A 123 12.04 3.20 -5.01
C SER A 123 11.82 2.10 -3.99
N LEU A 124 10.74 1.34 -4.17
CA LEU A 124 10.44 0.15 -3.37
C LEU A 124 10.39 -1.08 -4.25
N LYS A 125 11.17 -2.10 -3.90
CA LYS A 125 11.15 -3.39 -4.57
C LYS A 125 10.98 -4.51 -3.57
N ILE A 126 9.84 -5.20 -3.63
CA ILE A 126 9.62 -6.45 -2.90
C ILE A 126 9.68 -7.59 -3.92
N TRP A 127 10.53 -8.57 -3.67
CA TRP A 127 10.74 -9.68 -4.60
C TRP A 127 10.86 -11.03 -3.89
N VAL A 128 10.64 -12.10 -4.65
CA VAL A 128 10.80 -13.48 -4.19
C VAL A 128 12.24 -13.90 -4.42
N GLY A 129 12.96 -14.18 -3.34
CA GLY A 129 14.24 -14.88 -3.39
C GLY A 129 14.02 -16.38 -3.53
N ASP A 130 14.46 -17.14 -2.53
CA ASP A 130 14.25 -18.59 -2.47
C ASP A 130 13.03 -18.97 -1.60
N GLY A 131 12.31 -17.97 -1.06
CA GLY A 131 11.28 -18.13 -0.05
C GLY A 131 9.89 -17.63 -0.44
N ALA A 132 9.20 -17.00 0.53
CA ALA A 132 7.78 -16.66 0.47
C ALA A 132 7.47 -15.23 -0.02
N GLY A 133 8.48 -14.48 -0.50
CA GLY A 133 8.34 -13.05 -0.80
C GLY A 133 8.47 -12.17 0.46
N GLY A 134 8.40 -10.86 0.29
CA GLY A 134 8.51 -9.90 1.40
C GLY A 134 7.16 -9.36 1.88
N SER A 135 7.13 -8.80 3.10
CA SER A 135 5.92 -8.22 3.68
C SER A 135 6.15 -6.88 4.38
N VAL A 136 5.11 -6.05 4.37
CA VAL A 136 5.00 -4.84 5.20
C VAL A 136 3.72 -4.97 6.02
N ASP A 137 3.83 -4.88 7.34
CA ASP A 137 2.66 -5.00 8.22
C ASP A 137 1.90 -3.69 8.40
N GLY A 138 2.59 -2.56 8.25
CA GLY A 138 2.00 -1.23 8.27
C GLY A 138 1.50 -0.77 6.90
N ASP A 139 1.34 0.54 6.79
CA ASP A 139 0.97 1.24 5.56
C ASP A 139 2.19 1.40 4.64
N VAL A 140 1.95 1.52 3.34
CA VAL A 140 2.96 1.91 2.35
C VAL A 140 2.46 3.16 1.65
N THR A 141 3.08 4.31 1.93
CA THR A 141 2.60 5.62 1.46
C THR A 141 3.69 6.47 0.83
N GLY A 142 3.29 7.52 0.12
CA GLY A 142 4.17 8.62 -0.29
C GLY A 142 4.46 8.66 -1.79
N GLU A 143 5.63 9.20 -2.15
CA GLU A 143 6.03 9.48 -3.52
C GLU A 143 7.27 8.70 -3.92
N ALA A 144 7.26 8.12 -5.13
CA ALA A 144 8.37 7.33 -5.64
C ALA A 144 8.59 7.46 -7.15
N VAL A 145 9.78 7.07 -7.59
CA VAL A 145 10.06 6.83 -9.01
C VAL A 145 9.26 5.62 -9.47
N ASP A 146 9.46 4.47 -8.82
CA ASP A 146 8.79 3.23 -9.13
C ASP A 146 8.60 2.34 -7.90
N VAL A 147 7.57 1.49 -7.97
CA VAL A 147 7.30 0.45 -6.99
C VAL A 147 7.11 -0.88 -7.70
N SER A 148 7.79 -1.93 -7.24
CA SER A 148 7.68 -3.28 -7.77
C SER A 148 7.40 -4.27 -6.65
N LEU A 149 6.19 -4.84 -6.64
CA LEU A 149 5.72 -5.83 -5.68
C LEU A 149 5.61 -7.19 -6.38
N GLU A 150 6.43 -8.16 -5.96
CA GLU A 150 6.38 -9.53 -6.46
C GLU A 150 6.25 -10.51 -5.30
N ALA A 151 5.12 -11.24 -5.30
CA ALA A 151 4.64 -12.04 -4.16
C ALA A 151 4.72 -11.28 -2.82
N ALA A 152 4.40 -9.99 -2.84
CA ALA A 152 4.40 -9.16 -1.66
C ALA A 152 3.14 -9.39 -0.82
N ARG A 153 3.24 -9.22 0.49
CA ARG A 153 2.07 -9.11 1.38
C ARG A 153 2.08 -7.78 2.10
N LEU A 154 1.09 -6.93 1.82
CA LEU A 154 0.93 -5.62 2.44
C LEU A 154 -0.34 -5.66 3.29
N TRP A 155 -0.23 -5.38 4.59
CA TRP A 155 -1.36 -5.47 5.52
C TRP A 155 -2.12 -4.16 5.68
N GLY A 156 -1.41 -3.03 5.69
CA GLY A 156 -2.01 -1.71 5.77
C GLY A 156 -2.54 -1.18 4.44
N THR A 157 -2.77 0.13 4.42
CA THR A 157 -3.13 0.93 3.25
C THR A 157 -1.93 1.03 2.32
N TYR A 158 -2.18 0.91 1.02
CA TYR A 158 -1.19 1.20 -0.01
C TYR A 158 -1.63 2.47 -0.75
N ASP A 159 -0.93 3.58 -0.58
CA ASP A 159 -1.27 4.86 -1.20
C ASP A 159 -0.01 5.56 -1.74
N VAL A 160 0.31 5.31 -3.00
CA VAL A 160 1.58 5.75 -3.59
C VAL A 160 1.35 6.58 -4.85
N GLU A 161 2.02 7.73 -4.92
CA GLU A 161 2.21 8.48 -6.16
C GLU A 161 3.53 8.08 -6.83
N VAL A 162 3.45 7.62 -8.08
CA VAL A 162 4.62 7.20 -8.86
C VAL A 162 4.89 8.13 -10.03
N ARG A 163 6.17 8.29 -10.38
CA ARG A 163 6.60 8.95 -11.63
C ARG A 163 6.58 7.99 -12.81
N ASP A 164 7.16 6.81 -12.64
CA ASP A 164 7.37 5.85 -13.73
C ASP A 164 6.35 4.72 -13.69
N ALA A 165 6.35 3.86 -12.66
CA ALA A 165 5.43 2.72 -12.63
C ALA A 165 5.25 2.07 -11.25
N THR A 166 4.05 1.56 -11.03
CA THR A 166 3.73 0.54 -10.02
C THR A 166 3.51 -0.80 -10.73
N ARG A 167 4.27 -1.83 -10.32
CA ARG A 167 4.14 -3.20 -10.82
C ARG A 167 3.75 -4.11 -9.67
N VAL A 168 2.61 -4.78 -9.78
CA VAL A 168 2.13 -5.75 -8.77
C VAL A 168 2.00 -7.10 -9.44
N ARG A 169 2.76 -8.10 -9.00
CA ARG A 169 2.80 -9.42 -9.65
C ARG A 169 3.03 -10.57 -8.69
N GLY A 170 3.00 -11.79 -9.22
CA GLY A 170 3.52 -12.96 -8.53
C GLY A 170 2.68 -13.43 -7.34
N ARG A 171 1.36 -13.25 -7.38
CA ARG A 171 0.42 -13.54 -6.29
C ARG A 171 0.62 -12.62 -5.08
N SER A 172 0.87 -11.34 -5.34
CA SER A 172 0.90 -10.33 -4.27
C SER A 172 -0.49 -10.15 -3.66
N GLU A 173 -0.55 -9.90 -2.36
CA GLU A 173 -1.77 -9.72 -1.57
C GLU A 173 -1.71 -8.36 -0.88
N LEU A 174 -2.66 -7.48 -1.19
CA LEU A 174 -2.82 -6.17 -0.56
C LEU A 174 -4.10 -6.19 0.26
N MET A 175 -3.98 -6.17 1.58
CA MET A 175 -5.09 -6.40 2.50
C MET A 175 -5.93 -5.13 2.70
N GLY A 176 -5.28 -3.98 2.83
CA GLY A 176 -5.95 -2.69 2.91
C GLY A 176 -6.37 -2.12 1.54
N PRO A 177 -6.96 -0.92 1.54
CA PRO A 177 -7.24 -0.18 0.31
C PRO A 177 -5.94 0.11 -0.45
N ALA A 178 -5.98 -0.02 -1.78
CA ALA A 178 -4.86 0.33 -2.64
C ALA A 178 -5.20 1.50 -3.56
N ALA A 179 -4.35 2.53 -3.55
CA ALA A 179 -4.42 3.71 -4.40
C ALA A 179 -3.06 3.93 -5.09
N VAL A 180 -3.11 4.19 -6.39
CA VAL A 180 -1.95 4.56 -7.19
C VAL A 180 -2.25 5.84 -7.95
N THR A 181 -1.38 6.83 -7.81
CA THR A 181 -1.45 8.10 -8.54
C THR A 181 -0.30 8.24 -9.51
N GLY A 182 -0.59 8.63 -10.76
CA GLY A 182 0.43 8.85 -11.78
C GLY A 182 1.07 7.57 -12.32
N GLY A 183 2.20 7.75 -13.04
CA GLY A 183 3.00 6.69 -13.66
C GLY A 183 2.19 5.65 -14.43
N ARG A 184 2.68 4.42 -14.52
CA ARG A 184 1.97 3.27 -15.11
C ARG A 184 1.51 2.32 -14.01
N LEU A 185 0.36 1.69 -14.14
CA LEU A 185 -0.07 0.62 -13.23
C LEU A 185 -0.15 -0.72 -13.96
N LEU A 186 0.69 -1.67 -13.57
CA LEU A 186 0.78 -3.00 -14.16
C LEU A 186 0.50 -4.07 -13.10
N VAL A 187 -0.65 -4.74 -13.20
CA VAL A 187 -1.10 -5.74 -12.22
C VAL A 187 -1.23 -7.10 -12.91
N HIS A 188 -0.46 -8.09 -12.46
CA HIS A 188 -0.34 -9.42 -13.04
C HIS A 188 -0.40 -10.52 -11.96
N GLY A 189 -1.58 -11.09 -11.71
CA GLY A 189 -1.70 -12.14 -10.70
C GLY A 189 -1.59 -11.57 -9.29
N ALA A 190 -2.59 -10.80 -8.83
CA ALA A 190 -2.59 -10.19 -7.50
C ALA A 190 -4.01 -10.14 -6.91
N THR A 191 -4.09 -10.05 -5.59
CA THR A 191 -5.35 -9.94 -4.85
C THR A 191 -5.37 -8.64 -4.04
N PHE A 192 -6.42 -7.84 -4.22
CA PHE A 192 -6.67 -6.59 -3.50
C PHE A 192 -7.92 -6.77 -2.64
N TYR A 193 -7.77 -6.87 -1.32
CA TYR A 193 -8.89 -7.10 -0.43
C TYR A 193 -9.67 -5.81 -0.09
N GLY A 194 -9.01 -4.65 -0.08
CA GLY A 194 -9.64 -3.36 0.20
C GLY A 194 -10.20 -2.61 -1.02
N GLY A 195 -9.99 -3.12 -2.23
CA GLY A 195 -10.26 -2.40 -3.48
C GLY A 195 -8.99 -1.79 -4.10
N LEU A 196 -9.10 -1.33 -5.34
CA LEU A 196 -8.00 -0.73 -6.11
C LEU A 196 -8.46 0.52 -6.82
N THR A 197 -7.81 1.65 -6.56
CA THR A 197 -8.01 2.92 -7.25
C THR A 197 -6.74 3.31 -8.01
N SER A 198 -6.90 3.68 -9.28
CA SER A 198 -5.84 4.27 -10.09
C SER A 198 -6.30 5.62 -10.62
N THR A 199 -5.48 6.65 -10.40
CA THR A 199 -5.76 8.04 -10.78
C THR A 199 -4.60 8.60 -11.57
N GLY A 200 -4.87 9.19 -12.74
CA GLY A 200 -3.85 9.93 -13.47
C GLY A 200 -2.75 9.07 -14.11
N SER A 201 -2.88 7.75 -14.12
CA SER A 201 -1.88 6.86 -14.69
C SER A 201 -1.82 6.97 -16.22
N GLY A 202 -0.64 6.79 -16.81
CA GLY A 202 -0.40 6.56 -18.24
C GLY A 202 -1.26 5.43 -18.76
N ASP A 203 -0.77 4.21 -18.60
CA ASP A 203 -1.52 2.99 -18.85
C ASP A 203 -1.84 2.23 -17.56
N VAL A 204 -3.03 1.62 -17.54
CA VAL A 204 -3.48 0.71 -16.49
C VAL A 204 -3.73 -0.65 -17.12
N LEU A 205 -2.92 -1.63 -16.77
CA LEU A 205 -3.07 -3.01 -17.21
C LEU A 205 -3.38 -3.88 -15.98
N VAL A 206 -4.55 -4.52 -15.98
CA VAL A 206 -4.95 -5.45 -14.90
C VAL A 206 -5.24 -6.81 -15.50
N CYS A 207 -4.47 -7.81 -15.09
CA CYS A 207 -4.48 -9.16 -15.65
C CYS A 207 -4.35 -10.22 -14.55
N GLY A 208 -5.24 -11.21 -14.54
CA GLY A 208 -5.17 -12.30 -13.56
C GLY A 208 -5.41 -11.84 -12.12
N ALA A 209 -6.16 -10.76 -11.91
CA ALA A 209 -6.31 -10.12 -10.60
C ALA A 209 -7.68 -10.38 -9.95
N THR A 210 -7.71 -10.42 -8.62
CA THR A 210 -8.95 -10.39 -7.84
C THR A 210 -9.01 -9.09 -7.05
N VAL A 211 -10.09 -8.33 -7.19
CA VAL A 211 -10.36 -7.11 -6.42
C VAL A 211 -11.62 -7.35 -5.61
N ALA A 212 -11.49 -7.48 -4.30
CA ALA A 212 -12.61 -7.77 -3.42
C ALA A 212 -13.54 -6.55 -3.21
N GLY A 213 -12.96 -5.35 -3.25
CA GLY A 213 -13.70 -4.10 -3.27
C GLY A 213 -14.01 -3.62 -4.69
N ASP A 214 -14.15 -2.31 -4.82
CA ASP A 214 -14.29 -1.67 -6.11
C ASP A 214 -12.93 -1.59 -6.84
N LEU A 215 -12.97 -1.67 -8.17
CA LEU A 215 -11.88 -1.29 -9.04
C LEU A 215 -12.24 0.03 -9.72
N ARG A 216 -11.52 1.11 -9.39
CA ARG A 216 -11.75 2.44 -9.95
C ARG A 216 -10.54 2.89 -10.77
N VAL A 217 -10.78 3.35 -12.01
CA VAL A 217 -9.76 3.95 -12.88
C VAL A 217 -10.26 5.29 -13.40
N THR A 218 -9.48 6.34 -13.18
CA THR A 218 -9.83 7.70 -13.58
C THR A 218 -8.64 8.51 -14.08
N GLY A 219 -8.89 9.44 -15.01
CA GLY A 219 -7.88 10.39 -15.48
C GLY A 219 -6.71 9.77 -16.24
N LEU A 220 -6.91 8.66 -16.95
CA LEU A 220 -5.83 8.03 -17.75
C LEU A 220 -5.15 9.00 -18.72
N THR A 221 -3.86 8.83 -18.97
CA THR A 221 -3.12 9.60 -19.98
C THR A 221 -2.68 8.78 -21.22
N ASP A 222 -3.01 7.48 -21.27
CA ASP A 222 -2.77 6.62 -22.44
C ASP A 222 -3.87 5.58 -22.74
N PHE A 223 -4.01 4.52 -21.94
CA PHE A 223 -5.11 3.54 -22.09
C PHE A 223 -5.31 2.68 -20.84
N ALA A 224 -6.47 2.04 -20.71
CA ALA A 224 -6.68 0.97 -19.74
C ALA A 224 -7.01 -0.34 -20.45
N SER A 225 -6.47 -1.44 -19.95
CA SER A 225 -6.75 -2.79 -20.39
C SER A 225 -7.02 -3.67 -19.18
N ILE A 226 -8.29 -4.00 -18.97
CA ILE A 226 -8.76 -4.76 -17.81
C ILE A 226 -9.21 -6.13 -18.30
N GLY A 227 -8.51 -7.17 -17.86
CA GLY A 227 -8.73 -8.55 -18.28
C GLY A 227 -8.40 -8.82 -19.75
N ALA A 228 -7.67 -7.92 -20.41
CA ALA A 228 -7.21 -8.05 -21.78
C ALA A 228 -5.69 -7.86 -21.83
N GLU A 229 -4.97 -8.85 -22.36
CA GLU A 229 -3.54 -8.71 -22.65
C GLU A 229 -3.26 -9.26 -24.07
N PRO A 230 -2.75 -8.44 -25.01
CA PRO A 230 -2.57 -8.85 -26.41
C PRO A 230 -1.64 -10.04 -26.64
N ARG A 231 -0.78 -10.36 -25.67
CA ARG A 231 0.31 -11.34 -25.80
C ARG A 231 0.09 -12.65 -25.05
N ARG A 232 -0.97 -12.75 -24.24
CA ARG A 232 -1.31 -13.98 -23.51
C ARG A 232 -2.58 -14.59 -24.05
N ASP A 233 -2.80 -15.88 -23.78
CA ASP A 233 -4.13 -16.44 -23.92
C ASP A 233 -5.06 -15.59 -23.04
N GLN A 234 -6.14 -15.06 -23.62
CA GLN A 234 -7.09 -14.22 -22.91
C GLN A 234 -7.66 -14.92 -21.66
N ARG A 235 -7.64 -16.25 -21.62
CA ARG A 235 -8.03 -17.06 -20.45
C ARG A 235 -7.10 -16.91 -19.25
N ASP A 236 -5.82 -16.63 -19.48
CA ASP A 236 -4.84 -16.42 -18.40
C ASP A 236 -4.96 -15.02 -17.78
N CYS A 237 -5.79 -14.15 -18.39
CA CYS A 237 -5.98 -12.76 -17.99
C CYS A 237 -7.34 -12.50 -17.35
N TYR A 238 -7.93 -13.50 -16.70
CA TYR A 238 -9.20 -13.32 -15.99
C TYR A 238 -9.09 -12.32 -14.83
N VAL A 239 -9.98 -11.34 -14.78
CA VAL A 239 -10.09 -10.38 -13.66
C VAL A 239 -11.44 -10.53 -12.98
N LEU A 240 -11.42 -10.70 -11.66
CA LEU A 240 -12.62 -10.74 -10.82
C LEU A 240 -12.71 -9.47 -9.98
N VAL A 241 -13.81 -8.75 -10.07
CA VAL A 241 -14.15 -7.59 -9.22
C VAL A 241 -15.42 -7.93 -8.46
N THR A 242 -15.33 -8.14 -7.14
CA THR A 242 -16.52 -8.46 -6.33
C THR A 242 -17.28 -7.23 -5.88
N GLY A 243 -16.70 -6.03 -6.00
CA GLY A 243 -17.43 -4.76 -5.98
C GLY A 243 -17.86 -4.32 -7.38
N SER A 244 -17.83 -3.01 -7.59
CA SER A 244 -18.11 -2.36 -8.87
C SER A 244 -16.82 -2.06 -9.65
N LEU A 245 -16.92 -2.09 -10.98
CA LEU A 245 -15.87 -1.62 -11.88
C LEU A 245 -16.24 -0.23 -12.40
N VAL A 246 -15.48 0.78 -12.00
CA VAL A 246 -15.78 2.20 -12.25
C VAL A 246 -14.68 2.81 -13.11
N LEU A 247 -15.02 3.12 -14.36
CA LEU A 247 -14.11 3.65 -15.38
C LEU A 247 -14.59 5.04 -15.79
N VAL A 248 -14.06 6.08 -15.16
CA VAL A 248 -14.65 7.43 -15.25
C VAL A 248 -13.64 8.49 -15.64
N ASP A 249 -14.07 9.39 -16.53
CA ASP A 249 -13.32 10.57 -16.95
C ASP A 249 -11.92 10.23 -17.45
N ASN A 250 -11.81 9.17 -18.24
CA ASN A 250 -10.57 8.78 -18.88
C ASN A 250 -10.49 9.37 -20.29
N PRO A 251 -9.58 10.33 -20.57
CA PRO A 251 -9.46 10.93 -21.90
C PRO A 251 -8.88 9.99 -22.98
N HIS A 252 -8.92 8.69 -22.72
CA HIS A 252 -8.18 7.64 -23.40
C HIS A 252 -9.00 6.36 -23.51
N SER A 253 -8.51 5.39 -24.30
CA SER A 253 -9.30 4.19 -24.64
C SER A 253 -9.30 3.20 -23.48
N VAL A 254 -10.41 2.50 -23.30
CA VAL A 254 -10.57 1.48 -22.26
C VAL A 254 -10.98 0.16 -22.92
N ASP A 255 -10.20 -0.89 -22.68
CA ASP A 255 -10.45 -2.22 -23.21
C ASP A 255 -10.84 -3.17 -22.07
N LEU A 256 -12.00 -3.80 -22.20
CA LEU A 256 -12.52 -4.82 -21.31
C LEU A 256 -12.39 -6.19 -21.98
N GLY A 257 -11.61 -7.08 -21.37
CA GLY A 257 -11.44 -8.45 -21.82
C GLY A 257 -12.26 -9.42 -20.99
N TYR A 258 -11.59 -10.42 -20.44
CA TYR A 258 -12.20 -11.41 -19.56
C TYR A 258 -12.31 -10.85 -18.14
N VAL A 259 -13.45 -10.26 -17.84
CA VAL A 259 -13.72 -9.58 -16.56
C VAL A 259 -15.06 -10.04 -16.01
N ALA A 260 -15.12 -10.40 -14.74
CA ALA A 260 -16.37 -10.62 -14.01
C ALA A 260 -16.56 -9.53 -12.96
N VAL A 261 -17.70 -8.85 -12.98
CA VAL A 261 -18.06 -7.78 -12.05
C VAL A 261 -19.32 -8.19 -11.30
N ALA A 262 -19.23 -8.32 -9.97
CA ALA A 262 -20.36 -8.78 -9.16
C ALA A 262 -21.42 -7.68 -8.92
N HIS A 263 -21.03 -6.41 -8.97
CA HIS A 263 -21.95 -5.28 -8.86
C HIS A 263 -22.00 -4.53 -10.20
N ASP A 264 -21.83 -3.21 -10.19
CA ASP A 264 -22.08 -2.38 -11.35
C ASP A 264 -20.82 -2.21 -12.21
N LEU A 265 -21.02 -2.15 -13.52
CA LEU A 265 -20.02 -1.68 -14.46
C LEU A 265 -20.40 -0.27 -14.89
N VAL A 266 -19.62 0.72 -14.47
CA VAL A 266 -19.88 2.14 -14.76
C VAL A 266 -18.80 2.67 -15.68
N CYS A 267 -19.22 3.21 -16.83
CA CYS A 267 -18.31 3.88 -17.75
C CYS A 267 -18.87 5.24 -18.18
N THR A 268 -18.31 6.33 -17.67
CA THR A 268 -18.79 7.69 -17.99
C THR A 268 -17.64 8.63 -18.27
N GLY A 269 -17.81 9.54 -19.23
CA GLY A 269 -16.79 10.56 -19.52
C GLY A 269 -15.52 10.03 -20.18
N ASN A 270 -15.48 8.78 -20.66
CA ASN A 270 -14.31 8.25 -21.34
C ASN A 270 -14.28 8.76 -22.80
N THR A 271 -13.25 9.50 -23.20
CA THR A 271 -13.21 10.20 -24.51
C THR A 271 -12.12 9.72 -25.46
N GLY A 272 -11.48 8.58 -25.15
CA GLY A 272 -10.45 8.01 -26.02
C GLY A 272 -10.94 7.67 -27.44
N PRO A 273 -10.02 7.60 -28.42
CA PRO A 273 -10.37 7.43 -29.84
C PRO A 273 -11.08 6.11 -30.15
N ARG A 274 -10.86 5.05 -29.37
CA ARG A 274 -11.58 3.77 -29.48
C ARG A 274 -12.77 3.67 -28.52
N GLY A 275 -12.96 4.67 -27.66
CA GLY A 275 -13.95 4.67 -26.59
C GLY A 275 -13.71 3.54 -25.58
N VAL A 276 -14.81 2.99 -25.08
CA VAL A 276 -14.83 1.78 -24.26
C VAL A 276 -15.12 0.60 -25.19
N THR A 277 -14.20 -0.35 -25.28
CA THR A 277 -14.38 -1.61 -26.01
C THR A 277 -14.50 -2.78 -25.03
N GLY A 278 -15.21 -3.83 -25.44
CA GLY A 278 -15.43 -5.01 -24.62
C GLY A 278 -15.48 -6.28 -25.46
N THR A 279 -15.09 -7.42 -24.88
CA THR A 279 -15.31 -8.74 -25.48
C THR A 279 -16.63 -9.34 -24.97
N SER A 280 -17.07 -10.44 -25.59
CA SER A 280 -18.22 -11.21 -25.11
C SER A 280 -17.98 -11.93 -23.77
N TRP A 281 -16.78 -11.82 -23.18
CA TRP A 281 -16.41 -12.46 -21.92
C TRP A 281 -16.42 -11.50 -20.73
N THR A 282 -16.87 -10.26 -20.93
CA THR A 282 -17.15 -9.34 -19.83
C THR A 282 -18.52 -9.70 -19.23
N GLU A 283 -18.51 -10.26 -18.03
CA GLU A 283 -19.68 -10.65 -17.26
C GLU A 283 -19.98 -9.60 -16.18
N VAL A 284 -21.23 -9.14 -16.09
CA VAL A 284 -21.66 -8.14 -15.11
C VAL A 284 -22.96 -8.64 -14.49
N HIS A 285 -22.98 -8.75 -13.16
CA HIS A 285 -24.16 -9.20 -12.41
C HIS A 285 -25.10 -8.06 -12.03
N GLY A 286 -24.57 -6.85 -11.81
CA GLY A 286 -25.34 -5.63 -11.58
C GLY A 286 -25.66 -4.87 -12.88
N ASP A 287 -25.75 -3.55 -12.77
CA ASP A 287 -26.12 -2.71 -13.91
C ASP A 287 -24.90 -2.29 -14.73
N ARG A 288 -25.09 -2.21 -16.05
CA ARG A 288 -24.18 -1.52 -16.95
C ARG A 288 -24.67 -0.09 -17.13
N THR A 289 -23.82 0.91 -16.87
CA THR A 289 -24.21 2.32 -16.94
C THR A 289 -23.28 3.15 -17.83
N GLY A 290 -23.86 3.99 -18.70
CA GLY A 290 -23.13 4.91 -19.56
C GLY A 290 -22.60 4.24 -20.82
N GLN A 291 -21.29 4.31 -21.05
CA GLN A 291 -20.64 3.87 -22.29
C GLN A 291 -20.44 2.34 -22.38
N CYS A 292 -20.59 1.62 -21.28
CA CYS A 292 -20.47 0.15 -21.19
C CYS A 292 -21.80 -0.61 -21.36
N VAL A 293 -22.90 0.07 -21.69
CA VAL A 293 -24.22 -0.56 -21.91
C VAL A 293 -24.26 -1.46 -23.16
N ARG A 294 -23.22 -1.40 -24.00
CA ARG A 294 -23.14 -2.13 -25.27
C ARG A 294 -22.64 -3.56 -25.11
#